data_AF-A0A0B2VTX3-F1
#
_entry.id   AF-A0A0B2VTX3-F1
#
_cell.length_a   1.000
_cell.length_b   1.000
_cell.length_c   1.000
_cell.angle_alpha   90.00
_cell.angle_beta   90.00
_cell.angle_gamma   90.00
#
_symmetry.space_group_name_H-M   'P 1'
#
loop_
_entity.id
_entity.type
_entity.pdbx_description
1 polymer ?
#
loop_
_entity_poly.entity_id
_entity_poly.type
_entity_poly.pdbx_seq_one_letter_code
_entity_poly.pdbx_strand_id
1 'polypeptide(L)'
;MLSFFQMTMVMEYPMLSLFFVIVSTLPYTAPIFYLKHLANRNWTRYYVLVHTIAYSLCATFTTSTILSAHIGSPSIIGIITNAFIICMGIICFTTLLTTIRAAFAVSRYKSTAFMTRADTQRRRRLTCFLVYCIPMNIICFPVIVDGILACLFPIFPRSLALYSFAQLSINAQFFANYFRTFVIGICTLTALTPYREAVRKLFRCQRSNGSRNGVSTVTDLANRVNVIDNAAVTQSKISVGTLHRMSNAES
;
A
#
# COMPACT_ATOMS: atom_id res chain seq x y z
N MET A 1 23.89 -7.27 -1.95
CA MET A 1 22.90 -6.17 -2.09
C MET A 1 21.46 -6.63 -1.91
N LEU A 2 21.01 -7.72 -2.56
CA LEU A 2 19.63 -8.20 -2.44
C LEU A 2 19.20 -8.50 -0.99
N SER A 3 20.11 -9.07 -0.19
CA SER A 3 19.91 -9.36 1.23
C SER A 3 19.75 -8.10 2.10
N PHE A 4 20.53 -7.05 1.83
CA PHE A 4 20.44 -5.77 2.55
C PHE A 4 19.07 -5.13 2.31
N PHE A 5 18.66 -5.00 1.05
CA PHE A 5 17.38 -4.40 0.69
C PHE A 5 16.20 -5.16 1.33
N GLN A 6 16.22 -6.49 1.28
CA GLN A 6 15.18 -7.30 1.91
C GLN A 6 15.14 -7.11 3.44
N MET A 7 16.30 -7.08 4.10
CA MET A 7 16.40 -6.80 5.54
C MET A 7 15.87 -5.41 5.90
N THR A 8 16.23 -4.40 5.12
CA THR A 8 15.72 -3.03 5.30
C THR A 8 14.21 -3.01 5.19
N MET A 9 13.62 -3.62 4.16
CA MET A 9 12.16 -3.67 4.00
C MET A 9 11.45 -4.38 5.16
N VAL A 10 12.04 -5.46 5.68
CA VAL A 10 11.50 -6.21 6.83
C VAL A 10 11.57 -5.40 8.13
N MET A 11 12.57 -4.53 8.29
CA MET A 11 12.76 -3.69 9.49
C MET A 11 12.02 -2.36 9.44
N GLU A 12 12.02 -1.72 8.27
CA GLU A 12 11.44 -0.40 8.06
C GLU A 12 9.92 -0.44 8.22
N TYR A 13 9.26 -1.49 7.72
CA TYR A 13 7.81 -1.61 7.81
C TYR A 13 7.29 -1.64 9.28
N PRO A 14 7.74 -2.54 10.18
CA PRO A 14 7.28 -2.57 11.56
C PRO A 14 7.58 -1.27 12.31
N MET A 15 8.76 -0.68 12.10
CA MET A 15 9.16 0.58 12.74
C MET A 15 8.25 1.75 12.33
N LEU A 16 7.97 1.88 11.03
CA LEU A 16 7.04 2.90 10.52
C LEU A 16 5.61 2.62 10.98
N SER A 17 5.16 1.37 10.91
CA SER A 17 3.84 0.94 11.39
C SER A 17 3.65 1.32 12.86
N LEU A 18 4.63 1.00 13.72
CA LEU A 18 4.64 1.36 15.13
C LEU A 18 4.56 2.87 15.34
N PHE A 19 5.42 3.63 14.64
CA PHE A 19 5.43 5.08 14.71
C PHE A 19 4.06 5.67 14.34
N PHE A 20 3.50 5.27 13.20
CA PHE A 20 2.21 5.77 12.74
C PHE A 20 1.06 5.35 13.66
N VAL A 21 1.03 4.10 14.13
CA VAL A 21 -0.01 3.62 15.06
C VAL A 21 0.05 4.42 16.37
N ILE A 22 1.23 4.65 16.95
CA ILE A 22 1.37 5.46 18.16
C ILE A 22 0.89 6.90 17.92
N VAL A 23 1.39 7.56 16.87
CA VAL A 23 1.04 8.96 16.57
C VAL A 23 -0.45 9.13 16.30
N SER A 24 -1.05 8.16 15.62
CA SER A 24 -2.46 8.22 15.21
C SER A 24 -3.43 7.87 16.34
N THR A 25 -2.99 7.11 17.35
CA THR A 25 -3.79 6.75 18.54
C THR A 25 -3.65 7.74 19.69
N LEU A 26 -2.56 8.49 19.75
CA LEU A 26 -2.30 9.46 20.82
C LEU A 26 -3.40 10.52 21.01
N PRO A 27 -4.02 11.07 19.95
CA PRO A 27 -5.14 12.01 20.10
C PRO A 27 -6.35 11.41 20.84
N TYR A 28 -6.51 10.09 20.82
CA TYR A 28 -7.64 9.38 21.41
C TYR A 28 -7.34 8.89 22.83
N THR A 29 -6.09 8.47 23.06
CA THR A 29 -5.66 7.92 24.36
C THR A 29 -5.18 9.00 25.33
N ALA A 30 -4.53 10.05 24.82
CA ALA A 30 -3.96 11.14 25.61
C ALA A 30 -4.10 12.50 24.89
N PRO A 31 -5.32 13.03 24.73
CA PRO A 31 -5.59 14.24 23.94
C PRO A 31 -4.84 15.47 24.45
N ILE A 32 -4.77 15.67 25.77
CA ILE A 32 -4.08 16.81 26.40
C ILE A 32 -2.58 16.76 26.09
N PHE A 33 -1.97 15.57 26.20
CA PHE A 33 -0.55 15.39 25.89
C PHE A 33 -0.28 15.64 24.41
N TYR A 34 -1.13 15.11 23.52
CA TYR A 34 -1.01 15.31 22.08
C TYR A 34 -1.09 16.79 21.70
N LEU A 35 -2.09 17.52 22.20
CA LEU A 35 -2.26 18.95 21.94
C LEU A 35 -1.06 19.77 22.42
N LYS A 36 -0.57 19.51 23.64
CA LYS A 36 0.53 20.28 24.23
C LYS A 36 1.89 20.00 23.58
N HIS A 37 2.17 18.75 23.20
CA HIS A 37 3.54 18.36 22.81
C HIS A 37 3.71 18.03 21.33
N LEU A 38 2.66 17.58 20.63
CA LEU A 38 2.79 16.98 19.29
C LEU A 38 1.97 17.67 18.20
N ALA A 39 0.85 18.32 18.53
CA ALA A 39 -0.05 18.90 17.53
C ALA A 39 0.65 19.93 16.61
N ASN A 40 1.58 20.72 17.16
CA ASN A 40 2.29 21.78 16.43
C ASN A 40 3.70 21.38 15.97
N ARG A 41 4.10 20.10 16.13
CA ARG A 41 5.45 19.67 15.75
C ARG A 41 5.52 19.23 14.29
N ASN A 42 6.68 19.45 13.69
CA ASN A 42 6.98 18.94 12.35
C ASN A 42 7.27 17.43 12.41
N TRP A 43 6.35 16.62 11.89
CA TRP A 43 6.45 15.16 11.84
C TRP A 43 7.57 14.65 10.93
N THR A 44 8.04 15.46 9.98
CA THR A 44 9.12 15.07 9.05
C THR A 44 10.41 14.71 9.80
N ARG A 45 10.74 15.42 10.89
CA ARG A 45 11.95 15.12 11.67
C ARG A 45 11.87 13.76 12.35
N TYR A 46 10.71 13.43 12.93
CA TYR A 46 10.49 12.12 13.55
C TYR A 46 10.50 11.00 12.53
N TYR A 47 9.91 11.22 11.37
CA TYR A 47 9.92 10.28 10.26
C TYR A 47 11.35 9.99 9.81
N VAL A 48 12.16 11.02 9.55
CA VAL A 48 13.59 10.86 9.17
C VAL A 48 14.37 10.14 10.27
N LEU A 49 14.09 10.44 11.54
CA LEU A 49 14.74 9.75 12.66
C LEU A 49 14.42 8.24 12.67
N VAL A 50 13.15 7.86 12.50
CA VAL A 50 12.74 6.44 12.44
C VAL A 50 13.43 5.71 11.29
N HIS A 51 13.52 6.35 10.12
CA HIS A 51 14.29 5.83 8.99
C HIS A 51 15.75 5.66 9.34
N THR A 52 16.39 6.72 9.86
CA THR A 52 17.81 6.69 10.20
C THR A 52 18.13 5.56 11.19
N ILE A 53 17.27 5.36 12.19
CA ILE A 53 17.41 4.25 13.14
C ILE A 53 17.29 2.90 12.42
N ALA A 54 16.25 2.69 11.60
CA ALA A 54 16.06 1.44 10.86
C ALA A 54 17.25 1.14 9.92
N TYR A 55 17.68 2.12 9.12
CA TYR A 55 18.84 2.00 8.23
C TYR A 55 20.13 1.72 9.01
N SER A 56 20.37 2.42 10.13
CA SER A 56 21.57 2.22 10.94
C SER A 56 21.64 0.82 11.57
N LEU A 57 20.50 0.28 12.02
CA LEU A 57 20.43 -1.08 12.57
C LEU A 57 20.64 -2.13 11.49
N CYS A 58 20.02 -1.99 10.32
CA CYS A 58 20.26 -2.86 9.17
C CYS A 58 21.71 -2.79 8.67
N ALA A 59 22.30 -1.60 8.60
CA ALA A 59 23.69 -1.40 8.19
C ALA A 59 24.66 -2.03 9.19
N THR A 60 24.45 -1.83 10.49
CA THR A 60 25.25 -2.44 11.56
C THR A 60 25.17 -3.97 11.49
N PHE A 61 23.97 -4.53 11.32
CA PHE A 61 23.79 -5.98 11.16
C PHE A 61 24.53 -6.51 9.92
N THR A 62 24.32 -5.88 8.77
CA THR A 62 24.90 -6.33 7.49
C THR A 62 26.42 -6.23 7.50
N THR A 63 26.98 -5.11 7.97
CA THR A 63 28.44 -4.95 8.12
C THR A 63 29.02 -5.98 9.08
N SER A 64 28.35 -6.25 10.21
CA SER A 64 28.77 -7.28 11.16
C SER A 64 28.77 -8.68 10.54
N THR A 65 27.76 -9.04 9.75
CA THR A 65 27.72 -10.34 9.06
C THR A 65 28.83 -10.49 8.02
N ILE A 66 29.11 -9.43 7.24
CA ILE A 66 30.19 -9.43 6.24
C ILE A 66 31.56 -9.54 6.93
N LEU A 67 31.82 -8.70 7.92
CA LEU A 67 33.11 -8.68 8.62
C LEU A 67 33.37 -10.02 9.31
N SER A 68 32.37 -10.58 9.96
CA SER A 68 32.51 -11.86 10.66
C SER A 68 32.71 -13.04 9.70
N ALA A 69 32.13 -12.99 8.49
CA ALA A 69 32.41 -13.97 7.44
C ALA A 69 33.87 -13.93 6.98
N HIS A 70 34.50 -12.75 6.96
CA HIS A 70 35.93 -12.61 6.66
C HIS A 70 36.85 -13.07 7.78
N ILE A 71 36.47 -12.84 9.04
CA ILE A 71 37.28 -13.24 10.21
C ILE A 71 37.18 -14.75 10.48
N GLY A 72 36.15 -15.43 9.98
CA GLY A 72 35.97 -16.88 10.18
C GLY A 72 35.54 -17.24 11.60
N SER A 73 34.89 -16.32 12.33
CA SER A 73 34.39 -16.57 13.69
C SER A 73 32.88 -16.86 13.67
N PRO A 74 32.46 -18.14 13.58
CA PRO A 74 31.04 -18.50 13.51
C PRO A 74 30.29 -18.13 14.81
N SER A 75 30.98 -18.10 15.94
CA SER A 75 30.40 -17.76 17.25
C SER A 75 29.92 -16.31 17.31
N ILE A 76 30.71 -15.36 16.79
CA ILE A 76 30.36 -13.94 16.79
C ILE A 76 29.17 -13.69 15.84
N ILE A 77 29.14 -14.35 14.68
CA ILE A 77 28.01 -14.29 13.73
C ILE A 77 26.72 -14.74 14.41
N GLY A 78 26.77 -15.88 15.11
CA GLY A 78 25.63 -16.44 15.81
C GLY A 78 25.05 -15.47 16.84
N ILE A 79 25.90 -14.87 17.67
CA ILE A 79 25.48 -13.92 18.71
C ILE A 79 24.80 -12.69 18.11
N ILE A 80 25.42 -12.07 17.10
CA ILE A 80 24.89 -10.84 16.47
C ILE A 80 23.56 -11.13 15.75
N THR A 81 23.49 -12.27 15.05
CA THR A 81 22.27 -12.72 14.36
C THR A 81 21.14 -12.98 15.36
N ASN A 82 21.43 -13.67 16.46
CA ASN A 82 20.44 -13.95 17.48
C ASN A 82 19.93 -12.65 18.13
N ALA A 83 20.82 -11.72 18.48
CA ALA A 83 20.45 -10.43 19.05
C ALA A 83 19.56 -9.60 18.09
N PHE A 84 19.88 -9.59 16.80
CA PHE A 84 19.08 -8.90 15.79
C PHE A 84 17.69 -9.52 15.64
N ILE A 85 17.59 -10.85 15.56
CA ILE A 85 16.31 -11.57 15.46
C ILE A 85 15.43 -11.30 16.69
N ILE A 86 16.01 -11.32 17.89
CA ILE A 86 15.30 -11.00 19.13
C ILE A 86 14.78 -9.56 19.10
N CYS A 87 15.62 -8.59 18.73
CA CYS A 87 15.22 -7.18 18.62
C CYS A 87 14.05 -7.00 17.63
N MET A 88 14.15 -7.63 16.47
CA MET A 88 13.09 -7.62 15.46
C MET A 88 11.80 -8.26 15.96
N GLY A 89 11.89 -9.39 16.66
CA GLY A 89 10.75 -10.04 17.29
C GLY A 89 10.04 -9.12 18.29
N ILE A 90 10.79 -8.40 19.13
CA ILE A 90 10.26 -7.43 20.09
C ILE A 90 9.56 -6.27 19.37
N ILE A 91 10.17 -5.69 18.34
CA ILE A 91 9.57 -4.60 17.56
C ILE A 91 8.26 -5.06 16.90
N CYS A 92 8.24 -6.23 16.25
CA CYS A 92 7.04 -6.79 15.64
C CYS A 92 5.95 -7.07 16.68
N PHE A 93 6.32 -7.64 17.83
CA PHE A 93 5.38 -7.94 18.92
C PHE A 93 4.76 -6.67 19.51
N THR A 94 5.58 -5.66 19.81
CA THR A 94 5.10 -4.36 20.30
C THR A 94 4.21 -3.66 19.27
N THR A 95 4.53 -3.75 17.98
CA THR A 95 3.69 -3.23 16.87
C THR A 95 2.34 -3.94 16.80
N LEU A 96 2.32 -5.26 16.97
CA LEU A 96 1.08 -6.04 17.00
C LEU A 96 0.21 -5.63 18.19
N LEU A 97 0.78 -5.58 19.40
CA LEU A 97 0.04 -5.21 20.62
C LEU A 97 -0.50 -3.77 20.56
N THR A 98 0.30 -2.83 20.08
CA THR A 98 -0.12 -1.43 19.93
C THR A 98 -1.23 -1.30 18.89
N THR A 99 -1.18 -2.06 17.80
CA THR A 99 -2.23 -2.07 16.77
C THR A 99 -3.54 -2.66 17.31
N ILE A 100 -3.48 -3.74 18.10
CA ILE A 100 -4.66 -4.31 18.76
C ILE A 100 -5.27 -3.30 19.72
N ARG A 101 -4.44 -2.68 20.58
CA ARG A 101 -4.89 -1.62 21.50
C ARG A 101 -5.51 -0.44 20.77
N ALA A 102 -4.90 -0.02 19.66
CA ALA A 102 -5.41 1.03 18.79
C ALA A 102 -6.80 0.68 18.24
N ALA A 103 -6.96 -0.54 17.72
CA ALA A 103 -8.22 -1.02 17.19
C ALA A 103 -9.33 -1.03 18.26
N PHE A 104 -9.02 -1.50 19.49
CA PHE A 104 -9.95 -1.45 20.61
C PHE A 104 -10.33 -0.02 21.02
N ALA A 105 -9.34 0.87 21.11
CA ALA A 105 -9.57 2.27 21.46
C ALA A 105 -10.49 2.97 20.45
N VAL A 106 -10.27 2.73 19.15
CA VAL A 106 -11.09 3.31 18.07
C VAL A 106 -12.49 2.70 18.01
N SER A 107 -12.60 1.41 18.30
CA SER A 107 -13.90 0.70 18.32
C SER A 107 -14.77 1.14 19.49
N ARG A 108 -14.17 1.38 20.67
CA ARG A 108 -14.88 1.86 21.86
C ARG A 108 -15.20 3.35 21.86
N TYR A 109 -14.59 4.13 20.97
CA TYR A 109 -14.86 5.56 20.85
C TYR A 109 -16.33 5.77 20.40
N LYS A 110 -17.21 6.06 21.35
CA LYS A 110 -18.61 6.43 21.09
C LYS A 110 -18.62 7.77 20.36
N SER A 111 -19.35 7.83 19.23
CA SER A 111 -19.58 9.09 18.53
C SER A 111 -20.43 9.98 19.43
N THR A 112 -19.82 10.96 20.08
CA THR A 112 -20.57 12.01 20.78
C THR A 112 -21.37 12.80 19.76
N ALA A 113 -22.58 13.24 20.13
CA ALA A 113 -23.52 13.93 19.24
C ALA A 113 -22.97 15.25 18.65
N PHE A 114 -21.86 15.77 19.19
CA PHE A 114 -21.21 17.02 18.78
C PHE A 114 -19.88 16.82 18.03
N MET A 115 -19.64 15.68 17.38
CA MET A 115 -18.43 15.54 16.55
C MET A 115 -18.48 16.49 15.34
N THR A 116 -17.41 17.26 15.15
CA THR A 116 -17.29 18.10 13.96
C THR A 116 -17.07 17.23 12.72
N ARG A 117 -17.33 17.80 11.53
CA ARG A 117 -17.05 17.13 10.24
C ARG A 117 -15.57 16.74 10.11
N ALA A 118 -14.66 17.55 10.68
CA ALA A 118 -13.23 17.29 10.70
C ALA A 118 -12.88 16.06 11.55
N ASP A 119 -13.50 15.91 12.72
CA ASP A 119 -13.25 14.78 13.62
C ASP A 119 -13.73 13.45 13.02
N THR A 120 -14.88 13.47 12.36
CA THR A 120 -15.42 12.31 11.63
C THR A 120 -14.48 11.88 10.50
N GLN A 121 -13.94 12.83 9.74
CA GLN A 121 -12.98 12.55 8.68
C GLN A 121 -11.66 11.99 9.25
N ARG A 122 -11.17 12.54 10.36
CA ARG A 122 -9.96 12.05 11.06
C ARG A 122 -10.15 10.61 11.55
N ARG A 123 -11.29 10.31 12.17
CA ARG A 123 -11.65 8.96 12.60
C ARG A 123 -11.67 7.98 11.43
N ARG A 124 -12.31 8.34 10.32
CA ARG A 124 -12.34 7.49 9.12
C ARG A 124 -10.94 7.19 8.58
N ARG A 125 -10.05 8.21 8.53
CA ARG A 125 -8.64 8.02 8.11
C ARG A 125 -7.91 7.06 9.05
N LEU A 126 -8.09 7.20 10.36
CA LEU A 126 -7.50 6.30 11.35
C LEU A 126 -8.01 4.87 11.19
N THR A 127 -9.32 4.67 11.03
CA THR A 127 -9.89 3.34 10.80
C THR A 127 -9.34 2.71 9.53
N CYS A 128 -9.27 3.46 8.42
CA CYS A 128 -8.65 2.97 7.18
C CYS A 128 -7.19 2.57 7.38
N PHE A 129 -6.43 3.35 8.14
CA PHE A 129 -5.04 3.05 8.46
C PHE A 129 -4.90 1.79 9.34
N LEU A 130 -5.76 1.63 10.35
CA LEU A 130 -5.75 0.43 11.19
C LEU A 130 -6.10 -0.83 10.39
N VAL A 131 -7.09 -0.74 9.50
CA VAL A 131 -7.45 -1.83 8.58
C VAL A 131 -6.27 -2.18 7.65
N TYR A 132 -5.45 -1.20 7.28
CA TYR A 132 -4.21 -1.43 6.51
C TYR A 132 -3.12 -2.13 7.34
N CYS A 133 -2.91 -1.71 8.59
CA CYS A 133 -1.85 -2.24 9.45
C CYS A 133 -2.11 -3.66 9.96
N ILE A 134 -3.35 -4.05 10.26
CA ILE A 134 -3.69 -5.37 10.80
C ILE A 134 -3.13 -6.53 9.95
N PRO A 135 -3.49 -6.68 8.67
CA PRO A 135 -3.03 -7.81 7.86
C PRO A 135 -1.51 -7.80 7.66
N MET A 136 -0.91 -6.62 7.58
CA MET A 136 0.52 -6.48 7.44
C MET A 136 1.29 -6.86 8.73
N ASN A 137 0.72 -6.58 9.91
CA ASN A 137 1.27 -7.06 11.18
C ASN A 137 1.07 -8.57 11.36
N ILE A 138 -0.03 -9.14 10.86
CA ILE A 138 -0.26 -10.60 10.84
C ILE A 138 0.80 -11.30 9.98
N ILE A 139 1.14 -10.74 8.81
CA ILE A 139 2.22 -11.25 7.95
C ILE A 139 3.57 -11.26 8.67
N CYS A 140 3.78 -10.36 9.65
CA CYS A 140 5.01 -10.31 10.44
C CYS A 140 5.06 -11.31 11.61
N PHE A 141 3.99 -12.11 11.83
CA PHE A 141 3.91 -13.06 12.93
C PHE A 141 5.07 -14.08 12.97
N PRO A 142 5.53 -14.67 11.85
CA PRO A 142 6.67 -15.58 11.88
C PRO A 142 7.96 -14.95 12.45
N VAL A 143 8.16 -13.64 12.28
CA VAL A 143 9.33 -12.93 12.85
C VAL A 143 9.25 -12.88 14.39
N ILE A 144 8.04 -12.81 14.95
CA ILE A 144 7.82 -12.89 16.40
C ILE A 144 8.17 -14.29 16.89
N VAL A 145 7.74 -15.32 16.17
CA VAL A 145 8.06 -16.72 16.49
C VAL A 145 9.57 -16.93 16.46
N ASP A 146 10.27 -16.43 15.45
CA ASP A 146 11.73 -16.47 15.39
C ASP A 146 12.41 -15.79 16.57
N GLY A 147 11.91 -14.62 16.99
CA GLY A 147 12.41 -13.92 18.18
C GLY A 147 12.25 -14.75 19.46
N ILE A 148 11.14 -15.49 19.60
CA ILE A 148 10.91 -16.39 20.74
C ILE A 148 11.84 -17.61 20.65
N LEU A 149 11.94 -18.23 19.47
CA LEU A 149 12.82 -19.38 19.24
C LEU A 149 14.29 -19.02 19.51
N ALA A 150 14.73 -17.84 19.06
CA ALA A 150 16.05 -17.27 19.31
C ALA A 150 16.40 -17.14 20.80
N CYS A 151 15.41 -16.83 21.65
CA CYS A 151 15.55 -16.83 23.11
C CYS A 151 15.59 -18.25 23.71
N LEU A 152 14.87 -19.21 23.13
CA LEU A 152 14.76 -20.57 23.65
C LEU A 152 15.91 -21.50 23.24
N PHE A 153 16.51 -21.29 22.06
CA PHE A 153 17.59 -22.12 21.55
C PHE A 153 18.81 -22.24 22.48
N PRO A 154 19.30 -21.17 23.12
CA PRO A 154 20.39 -21.26 24.10
C PRO A 154 20.04 -22.11 25.33
N ILE A 155 18.75 -22.17 25.69
CA ILE A 155 18.27 -22.91 26.88
C ILE A 155 18.07 -24.39 26.55
N PHE A 156 17.56 -24.71 25.36
CA PHE A 156 17.23 -26.07 24.94
C PHE A 156 17.85 -26.45 23.57
N PRO A 157 19.18 -26.50 23.45
CA PRO A 157 19.88 -26.62 22.16
C PRO A 157 19.64 -27.95 21.41
N ARG A 158 19.18 -28.99 22.12
CA ARG A 158 18.93 -30.34 21.56
C ARG A 158 17.45 -30.64 21.34
N SER A 159 16.56 -29.66 21.49
CA SER A 159 15.13 -29.88 21.31
C SER A 159 14.76 -30.01 19.84
N LEU A 160 14.38 -31.22 19.39
CA LEU A 160 13.90 -31.48 18.02
C LEU A 160 12.69 -30.60 17.67
N ALA A 161 11.82 -30.34 18.65
CA ALA A 161 10.65 -29.49 18.45
C ALA A 161 11.05 -28.06 18.05
N LEU A 162 12.07 -27.47 18.69
CA LEU A 162 12.53 -26.11 18.35
C LEU A 162 13.07 -26.03 16.93
N TYR A 163 13.80 -27.05 16.46
CA TYR A 163 14.26 -27.13 15.07
C TYR A 163 13.09 -27.23 14.08
N SER A 164 12.09 -28.07 14.37
CA SER A 164 10.88 -28.17 13.54
C SER A 164 10.11 -26.85 13.46
N PHE A 165 9.96 -26.15 14.59
CA PHE A 165 9.32 -24.83 14.62
C PHE A 165 10.13 -23.77 13.87
N ALA A 166 11.46 -23.78 13.98
CA ALA A 166 12.32 -22.87 13.22
C ALA A 166 12.17 -23.08 11.71
N GLN A 167 12.18 -24.34 11.26
CA GLN A 167 11.97 -24.65 9.84
C GLN A 167 10.58 -24.23 9.35
N LEU A 168 9.54 -24.48 10.15
CA LEU A 168 8.19 -24.04 9.83
C LEU A 168 8.08 -22.50 9.75
N SER A 169 8.73 -21.79 10.68
CA SER A 169 8.76 -20.34 10.69
C SER A 169 9.47 -19.77 9.47
N ILE A 170 10.61 -20.33 9.08
CA ILE A 170 11.34 -19.95 7.85
C ILE A 170 10.44 -20.13 6.62
N ASN A 171 9.79 -21.29 6.48
CA ASN A 171 8.86 -21.56 5.39
C ASN A 171 7.69 -20.54 5.38
N ALA A 172 7.10 -20.28 6.56
CA ALA A 172 6.04 -19.29 6.70
C ALA A 172 6.49 -17.89 6.30
N GLN A 173 7.73 -17.48 6.58
CA GLN A 173 8.29 -16.21 6.13
C GLN A 173 8.45 -16.13 4.61
N PHE A 174 8.91 -17.21 3.97
CA PHE A 174 9.00 -17.26 2.52
C PHE A 174 7.62 -17.06 1.88
N PHE A 175 6.59 -17.77 2.36
CA PHE A 175 5.22 -17.57 1.91
C PHE A 175 4.70 -16.17 2.22
N ALA A 176 4.92 -15.67 3.43
CA ALA A 176 4.50 -14.33 3.84
C ALA A 176 5.11 -13.23 2.96
N ASN A 177 6.39 -13.35 2.61
CA ASN A 177 7.08 -12.43 1.70
C ASN A 177 6.52 -12.49 0.28
N TYR A 178 6.18 -13.68 -0.22
CA TYR A 178 5.57 -13.84 -1.53
C TYR A 178 4.19 -13.15 -1.62
N PHE A 179 3.35 -13.33 -0.60
CA PHE A 179 2.02 -12.72 -0.57
C PHE A 179 2.02 -11.24 -0.16
N ARG A 180 3.13 -10.72 0.39
CA ARG A 180 3.22 -9.36 0.93
C ARG A 180 2.77 -8.30 -0.07
N THR A 181 3.25 -8.37 -1.31
CA THR A 181 2.90 -7.40 -2.36
C THR A 181 1.40 -7.43 -2.69
N PHE A 182 0.80 -8.61 -2.78
CA PHE A 182 -0.63 -8.78 -3.02
C PHE A 182 -1.46 -8.21 -1.87
N VAL A 183 -1.08 -8.53 -0.64
CA VAL A 183 -1.78 -8.02 0.55
C VAL A 183 -1.66 -6.51 0.64
N ILE A 184 -0.47 -5.93 0.42
CA ILE A 184 -0.30 -4.47 0.34
C ILE A 184 -1.26 -3.89 -0.71
N GLY A 185 -1.29 -4.44 -1.92
CA GLY A 185 -2.18 -3.96 -2.98
C GLY A 185 -3.66 -3.95 -2.58
N ILE A 186 -4.15 -5.05 -2.00
CA ILE A 186 -5.54 -5.17 -1.53
C ILE A 186 -5.81 -4.20 -0.38
N CYS A 187 -4.89 -4.08 0.58
CA CYS A 187 -5.00 -3.16 1.70
C CYS A 187 -4.99 -1.69 1.25
N THR A 188 -4.15 -1.33 0.28
CA THR A 188 -4.10 0.02 -0.28
C THR A 188 -5.39 0.36 -1.02
N LEU A 189 -5.92 -0.57 -1.83
CA LEU A 189 -7.21 -0.42 -2.52
C LEU A 189 -8.39 -0.25 -1.57
N THR A 190 -8.38 -0.97 -0.44
CA THR A 190 -9.46 -0.93 0.54
C THR A 190 -9.37 0.31 1.45
N ALA A 191 -8.15 0.67 1.89
CA ALA A 191 -7.93 1.77 2.82
C ALA A 191 -7.97 3.16 2.14
N LEU A 192 -7.38 3.31 0.95
CA LEU A 192 -7.28 4.61 0.28
C LEU A 192 -8.48 4.86 -0.64
N THR A 193 -9.46 5.60 -0.11
CA THR A 193 -10.62 6.08 -0.88
C THR A 193 -10.26 6.75 -2.23
N PRO A 194 -9.27 7.66 -2.32
CA PRO A 194 -8.93 8.28 -3.62
C PRO A 194 -8.39 7.26 -4.63
N TYR A 195 -7.64 6.27 -4.17
CA TYR A 195 -7.10 5.22 -5.02
C TYR A 195 -8.24 4.33 -5.56
N ARG A 196 -9.19 3.96 -4.71
CA ARG A 196 -10.41 3.24 -5.11
C ARG A 196 -11.24 4.00 -6.14
N GLU A 197 -11.35 5.31 -6.00
CA GLU A 197 -12.07 6.17 -6.96
C GLU A 197 -11.34 6.25 -8.31
N ALA A 198 -10.02 6.39 -8.31
CA ALA A 198 -9.20 6.36 -9.53
C ALA A 198 -9.35 5.03 -10.28
N VAL A 199 -9.30 3.91 -9.55
CA VAL A 199 -9.47 2.57 -10.11
C VAL A 199 -10.87 2.38 -10.72
N ARG A 200 -11.93 2.82 -10.01
CA ARG A 200 -13.30 2.79 -10.57
C ARG A 200 -13.43 3.64 -11.83
N LYS A 201 -12.79 4.81 -11.88
CA LYS A 201 -12.77 5.66 -13.08
C LYS A 201 -12.09 4.95 -14.25
N LEU A 202 -10.92 4.34 -14.02
CA LEU A 202 -10.19 3.58 -15.02
C LEU A 202 -11.04 2.45 -15.64
N PHE A 203 -11.68 1.64 -14.80
CA PHE A 203 -12.55 0.54 -15.27
C PHE A 203 -13.87 1.01 -15.89
N ARG A 204 -14.45 2.14 -15.45
CA ARG A 204 -15.61 2.75 -16.13
C ARG A 204 -15.26 3.28 -17.52
N CYS A 205 -14.09 3.91 -17.68
CA CYS A 205 -13.64 4.41 -18.98
C CYS A 205 -13.35 3.27 -19.97
N GLN A 206 -12.81 2.14 -19.52
CA GLN A 206 -12.64 0.96 -20.37
C GLN A 206 -13.98 0.40 -20.89
N ARG A 207 -15.02 0.39 -20.04
CA ARG A 207 -16.36 -0.05 -20.44
C ARG A 207 -17.03 0.89 -21.46
N SER A 208 -16.72 2.19 -21.43
CA SER A 208 -17.26 3.17 -22.38
C SER A 208 -16.54 3.18 -23.73
N ASN A 209 -15.24 2.88 -23.78
CA ASN A 209 -14.49 2.85 -25.04
C ASN A 209 -14.68 1.55 -25.82
N GLY A 210 -14.96 0.43 -25.13
CA GLY A 210 -15.32 -0.83 -25.80
C GLY A 210 -16.67 -0.80 -26.55
N SER A 211 -17.59 0.10 -26.16
CA SER A 211 -18.91 0.22 -26.80
C SER A 211 -18.99 1.30 -27.89
N ARG A 212 -18.01 2.22 -27.97
CA ARG A 212 -18.03 3.33 -28.94
C ARG A 212 -17.33 2.99 -30.27
N ASN A 213 -16.36 2.09 -30.27
CA ASN A 213 -15.65 1.73 -31.49
C ASN A 213 -16.40 0.76 -32.42
N GLY A 214 -17.49 0.14 -31.96
CA GLY A 214 -18.36 -0.70 -32.80
C GLY A 214 -19.56 0.04 -33.41
N VAL A 215 -19.96 1.19 -32.84
CA VAL A 215 -21.15 1.94 -33.29
C VAL A 215 -20.76 3.16 -34.12
N SER A 216 -19.67 3.86 -33.79
CA SER A 216 -19.24 5.04 -34.56
C SER A 216 -18.82 4.72 -35.99
N THR A 217 -18.22 3.56 -36.26
CA THR A 217 -17.82 3.18 -37.63
C THR A 217 -19.01 2.86 -38.54
N VAL A 218 -20.11 2.33 -38.00
CA VAL A 218 -21.32 2.02 -38.79
C VAL A 218 -22.16 3.28 -39.04
N THR A 219 -22.31 4.15 -38.04
CA THR A 219 -23.06 5.41 -38.23
C THR A 219 -22.32 6.42 -39.09
N ASP A 220 -20.98 6.45 -39.03
CA ASP A 220 -20.18 7.38 -39.84
C ASP A 220 -20.08 6.93 -41.31
N LEU A 221 -20.13 5.62 -41.58
CA LEU A 221 -20.27 5.10 -42.94
C LEU A 221 -21.67 5.36 -43.50
N ALA A 222 -22.72 5.15 -42.71
CA ALA A 222 -24.11 5.42 -43.12
C ALA A 222 -24.36 6.91 -43.41
N ASN A 223 -23.78 7.81 -42.60
CA ASN A 223 -23.84 9.25 -42.87
C ASN A 223 -23.05 9.65 -44.11
N ARG A 224 -21.90 9.03 -44.38
CA ARG A 224 -21.13 9.31 -45.61
C ARG A 224 -21.84 8.85 -46.88
N VAL A 225 -22.54 7.72 -46.87
CA VAL A 225 -23.35 7.25 -48.01
C VAL A 225 -24.52 8.22 -48.27
N ASN A 226 -25.24 8.65 -47.22
CA ASN A 226 -26.35 9.62 -47.37
C ASN A 226 -25.90 11.00 -47.89
N VAL A 227 -24.66 11.43 -47.62
CA VAL A 227 -24.14 12.70 -48.14
C VAL A 227 -23.77 12.59 -49.62
N ILE A 228 -23.29 11.44 -50.08
CA ILE A 228 -22.97 11.20 -51.49
C ILE A 228 -24.24 11.13 -52.34
N ASP A 229 -25.29 10.45 -51.87
CA ASP A 229 -26.56 10.36 -52.59
C ASP A 229 -27.25 11.72 -52.75
N ASN A 230 -27.19 12.59 -51.72
CA ASN A 230 -27.76 13.93 -51.79
C ASN A 230 -26.94 14.89 -52.68
N ALA A 231 -25.63 14.72 -52.78
CA ALA A 231 -24.79 15.51 -53.68
C ALA A 231 -25.07 15.18 -55.16
N ALA A 232 -25.31 13.90 -55.48
CA ALA A 232 -25.66 13.46 -56.83
C ALA A 232 -27.03 14.01 -57.31
N VAL A 233 -28.02 14.09 -56.42
CA VAL A 233 -29.34 14.67 -56.74
C VAL A 233 -29.27 16.19 -56.95
N THR A 234 -28.35 16.88 -56.28
CA THR A 234 -28.23 18.34 -56.38
C THR A 234 -27.51 18.76 -57.68
N GLN A 235 -26.56 17.98 -58.18
CA GLN A 235 -25.91 18.25 -59.47
C GLN A 235 -26.82 18.01 -60.69
N SER A 236 -27.80 17.09 -60.61
CA SER A 236 -28.73 16.89 -61.72
C SER A 236 -29.72 18.06 -61.88
N LYS A 237 -30.13 18.70 -60.78
CA LYS A 237 -31.04 19.87 -60.82
C LYS A 237 -30.39 21.14 -61.36
N ILE A 238 -29.08 21.32 -61.16
CA ILE A 238 -28.36 22.52 -61.65
C ILE A 238 -28.11 22.43 -63.17
N SER A 239 -27.93 21.23 -63.71
CA SER A 239 -27.77 21.02 -65.17
C SER A 239 -29.04 21.35 -65.96
N VAL A 240 -30.23 21.05 -65.42
CA VAL A 240 -31.51 21.34 -66.09
C VAL A 240 -31.90 22.83 -66.00
N GLY A 241 -31.55 23.52 -64.91
CA GLY A 241 -31.87 24.94 -64.73
C GLY A 241 -31.05 25.91 -65.60
N THR A 242 -29.86 25.48 -66.05
CA THR A 242 -28.95 26.36 -66.81
C THR A 242 -29.29 26.38 -68.30
N LEU A 243 -29.95 25.34 -68.82
CA LEU A 243 -30.37 25.26 -70.22
C LEU A 243 -31.62 26.10 -70.53
N HIS A 244 -32.48 26.35 -69.53
CA HIS A 244 -33.70 27.14 -69.75
C HIS A 244 -33.48 28.66 -69.70
N ARG A 245 -32.32 29.12 -69.19
CA ARG A 245 -32.03 30.55 -69.02
C ARG A 245 -31.31 31.19 -70.22
N MET A 246 -30.85 30.40 -71.18
CA MET A 246 -30.24 30.91 -72.43
C MET A 246 -31.26 31.13 -73.56
N SER A 247 -32.51 30.64 -73.42
CA SER A 247 -33.54 30.78 -74.47
C SER A 247 -34.32 32.10 -74.44
N ASN A 248 -34.17 32.93 -73.40
CA ASN A 248 -34.95 34.18 -73.26
C ASN A 248 -34.12 35.46 -73.42
N ALA A 249 -32.89 35.36 -73.94
CA ALA A 249 -32.02 36.50 -74.18
C ALA A 249 -32.01 36.98 -75.66
N GLU A 250 -32.77 36.32 -76.53
CA GLU A 250 -32.87 36.67 -77.95
C GLU A 250 -34.35 36.68 -78.40
N SER A 251 -35.10 37.71 -78.02
CA SER A 251 -36.22 38.30 -78.80
C SER A 251 -36.86 39.48 -78.08
#